data_AF-A0A1V5WCB4-F1
#
_entry.id   AF-A0A1V5WCB4-F1
#
_cell.length_a   1.000
_cell.length_b   1.000
_cell.length_c   1.000
_cell.angle_alpha   90.00
_cell.angle_beta   90.00
_cell.angle_gamma   90.00
#
_symmetry.space_group_name_H-M   'P 1'
#
loop_
_entity.id
_entity.type
_entity.pdbx_description
1 polymer ?
#
loop_
_entity_poly.entity_id
_entity_poly.type
_entity_poly.pdbx_seq_one_letter_code
_entity_poly.pdbx_strand_id
1 'polypeptide(L)'
;MSLGMEKKQDFRLVALAVGLWLLTVVLTFYAIVNLLEVLMRVYAAFWADGGFYSPATQAAIGLRQFLLLPLGFLGVAITIGGAEYHREHFNTRQSWRLFARTLGVQLGLLLLGVFI
;
A
#
# COMPACT_ATOMS: atom_id res chain seq x y z
N MET A 1 -18.03 17.09 -39.91
CA MET A 1 -18.81 16.98 -38.66
C MET A 1 -18.73 15.52 -38.22
N SER A 2 -17.67 15.16 -37.47
CA SER A 2 -17.42 13.77 -37.06
C SER A 2 -18.31 13.47 -35.85
N LEU A 3 -19.31 12.62 -36.03
CA LEU A 3 -20.15 12.10 -34.96
C LEU A 3 -19.26 11.50 -33.87
N GLY A 4 -19.31 12.12 -32.69
CA GLY A 4 -18.63 11.66 -31.49
C GLY A 4 -19.15 10.28 -31.14
N MET A 5 -18.35 9.26 -31.43
CA MET A 5 -18.53 7.92 -30.88
C MET A 5 -18.35 8.03 -29.37
N GLU A 6 -19.44 8.19 -28.64
CA GLU A 6 -19.46 7.94 -27.19
C GLU A 6 -18.87 6.54 -26.97
N LYS A 7 -17.62 6.48 -26.49
CA LYS A 7 -16.99 5.21 -26.11
C LYS A 7 -17.80 4.68 -24.94
N LYS A 8 -18.74 3.77 -25.21
CA LYS A 8 -19.46 3.03 -24.18
C LYS A 8 -18.40 2.32 -23.33
N GLN A 9 -18.16 2.83 -22.12
CA GLN A 9 -17.20 2.23 -21.22
C GLN A 9 -17.62 0.79 -20.95
N ASP A 10 -16.70 -0.15 -21.16
CA ASP A 10 -16.97 -1.55 -20.87
C ASP A 10 -17.16 -1.70 -19.36
N PHE A 11 -18.39 -2.00 -18.96
CA PHE A 11 -18.78 -2.19 -17.57
C PHE A 11 -17.87 -3.19 -16.86
N ARG A 12 -17.38 -4.23 -17.56
CA ARG A 12 -16.46 -5.21 -17.00
C ARG A 12 -15.12 -4.60 -16.61
N LEU A 13 -14.60 -3.69 -17.43
CA LEU A 13 -13.35 -2.99 -17.14
C LEU A 13 -13.49 -2.03 -15.97
N VAL A 14 -14.64 -1.35 -15.86
CA VAL A 14 -14.93 -0.47 -14.73
C VAL A 14 -15.05 -1.28 -13.44
N ALA A 15 -15.83 -2.37 -13.45
CA ALA A 15 -15.99 -3.26 -12.31
C ALA A 15 -14.65 -3.86 -11.86
N LEU A 16 -13.83 -4.29 -12.82
CA LEU A 16 -12.47 -4.78 -12.53
C LEU A 16 -11.61 -3.69 -11.89
N ALA A 17 -11.57 -2.48 -12.44
CA ALA A 17 -10.77 -1.38 -11.91
C ALA A 17 -11.21 -1.02 -10.48
N VAL A 18 -12.51 -0.95 -10.22
CA VAL A 18 -13.05 -0.70 -8.86
C VAL A 18 -12.64 -1.81 -7.91
N GLY A 19 -12.83 -3.08 -8.28
CA GLY A 19 -12.44 -4.22 -7.45
C GLY A 19 -10.95 -4.23 -7.14
N LEU A 20 -10.13 -3.90 -8.13
CA LEU A 20 -8.68 -3.79 -7.99
C LEU A 20 -8.27 -2.66 -7.03
N TRP A 21 -8.90 -1.49 -7.10
CA TRP A 21 -8.61 -0.40 -6.15
C TRP A 21 -9.08 -0.72 -4.73
N LEU A 22 -10.22 -1.39 -4.57
CA LEU A 22 -10.66 -1.87 -3.25
C LEU A 22 -9.67 -2.89 -2.67
N LEU A 23 -9.16 -3.80 -3.49
CA LEU A 23 -8.10 -4.73 -3.09
C LEU A 23 -6.84 -3.96 -2.66
N THR A 24 -6.43 -2.93 -3.43
CA THR A 24 -5.29 -2.08 -3.09
C THR A 24 -5.46 -1.40 -1.74
N VAL A 25 -6.65 -0.95 -1.36
CA VAL A 25 -6.91 -0.39 -0.02
C VAL A 25 -6.60 -1.41 1.07
N VAL A 26 -7.16 -2.61 0.96
CA VAL A 26 -6.94 -3.69 1.95
C VAL A 26 -5.46 -4.05 2.03
N LEU A 27 -4.80 -4.20 0.88
CA LEU A 27 -3.38 -4.51 0.79
C LEU A 27 -2.50 -3.40 1.38
N THR A 28 -2.86 -2.13 1.24
CA THR A 28 -2.12 -1.00 1.85
C THR A 28 -2.07 -1.14 3.36
N PHE A 29 -3.21 -1.37 4.02
CA PHE A 29 -3.24 -1.51 5.49
C PHE A 29 -2.46 -2.73 5.95
N TYR A 30 -2.61 -3.85 5.24
CA TYR A 30 -1.88 -5.08 5.55
C TYR A 30 -0.36 -4.89 5.38
N ALA A 31 0.07 -4.22 4.31
CA ALA A 31 1.47 -3.91 4.03
C ALA A 31 2.08 -2.95 5.08
N ILE A 32 1.32 -1.97 5.58
CA ILE A 32 1.79 -1.06 6.63
C ILE A 32 2.04 -1.83 7.93
N VAL A 33 1.09 -2.66 8.35
CA VAL A 33 1.25 -3.49 9.56
C VAL A 33 2.47 -4.39 9.42
N ASN A 34 2.62 -5.04 8.26
CA ASN A 34 3.74 -5.93 8.00
C ASN A 34 5.09 -5.18 7.98
N LEU A 35 5.15 -4.02 7.33
CA LEU A 35 6.34 -3.17 7.35
C LEU A 35 6.74 -2.77 8.76
N LEU A 36 5.78 -2.39 9.61
CA LEU A 36 6.05 -2.05 11.00
C LEU A 36 6.59 -3.24 11.80
N GLU A 37 6.13 -4.46 11.52
CA GLU A 37 6.67 -5.67 12.13
C GLU A 37 8.11 -5.94 11.69
N VAL A 38 8.41 -5.82 10.40
CA VAL A 38 9.77 -5.90 9.87
C VAL A 38 10.68 -4.87 10.56
N LEU A 39 10.24 -3.62 10.67
CA LEU A 39 11.01 -2.57 11.34
C LEU A 39 11.28 -2.89 12.81
N MET A 40 10.29 -3.45 13.54
CA MET A 40 10.51 -3.89 14.92
C MET A 40 11.51 -5.05 15.01
N ARG A 41 11.43 -6.04 14.12
CA ARG A 41 12.37 -7.19 14.10
C ARG A 41 13.79 -6.74 13.80
N VAL A 42 13.96 -5.87 12.80
CA VAL A 42 15.26 -5.27 12.47
C VAL A 42 15.79 -4.48 13.66
N TYR A 43 14.97 -3.61 14.26
CA TYR A 43 15.40 -2.84 15.43
C TYR A 43 15.80 -3.76 16.60
N ALA A 44 15.00 -4.78 16.90
CA ALA A 44 15.30 -5.73 17.96
C ALA A 44 16.60 -6.51 17.68
N ALA A 45 16.85 -6.92 16.44
CA ALA A 45 18.06 -7.66 16.07
C ALA A 45 19.36 -6.89 16.34
N PHE A 46 19.32 -5.56 16.30
CA PHE A 46 20.50 -4.72 16.51
C PHE A 46 20.59 -4.12 17.92
N TRP A 47 19.45 -3.90 18.60
CA TRP A 47 19.41 -3.17 19.87
C TRP A 47 18.80 -3.92 21.06
N ALA A 48 18.12 -5.06 20.86
CA ALA A 48 17.57 -5.83 21.96
C ALA A 48 18.53 -6.94 22.41
N ASP A 49 18.99 -6.87 23.67
CA ASP A 49 19.85 -7.90 24.31
C ASP A 49 19.11 -9.23 24.60
N GLY A 50 18.15 -9.63 23.75
CA GLY A 50 17.39 -10.88 23.88
C GLY A 50 16.28 -10.91 24.95
N GLY A 51 16.15 -9.86 25.77
CA GLY A 51 15.11 -9.77 26.81
C GLY A 51 13.79 -9.17 26.30
N PHE A 52 12.66 -9.86 26.54
CA PHE A 52 11.30 -9.43 26.18
C PHE A 52 10.85 -8.09 26.83
N TYR A 53 11.50 -7.66 27.91
CA TYR A 53 11.21 -6.42 28.63
C TYR A 53 12.39 -5.43 28.62
N SER A 54 13.31 -5.56 27.68
CA SER A 54 14.42 -4.63 27.56
C SER A 54 13.91 -3.22 27.17
N PRO A 55 14.62 -2.15 27.58
CA PRO A 55 14.32 -0.79 27.13
C PRO A 55 14.23 -0.66 25.60
N ALA A 56 15.05 -1.44 24.87
CA ALA A 56 15.01 -1.52 23.41
C ALA A 56 13.69 -2.10 22.88
N THR A 57 13.14 -3.13 23.52
CA THR A 57 11.83 -3.69 23.11
C THR A 57 10.71 -2.68 23.29
N GLN A 58 10.73 -1.90 24.38
CA GLN A 58 9.76 -0.81 24.57
C GLN A 58 9.93 0.32 23.56
N ALA A 59 11.18 0.69 23.23
CA ALA A 59 11.46 1.67 22.18
C ALA A 59 10.94 1.21 20.81
N ALA A 60 11.07 -0.08 20.47
CA ALA A 60 10.53 -0.66 19.23
C ALA A 60 9.00 -0.55 19.14
N ILE A 61 8.29 -0.81 20.25
CA ILE A 61 6.83 -0.65 20.33
C ILE A 61 6.45 0.82 20.16
N GLY A 62 7.15 1.73 20.81
CA GLY A 62 6.95 3.17 20.67
C GLY A 62 7.14 3.64 19.23
N LEU A 63 8.20 3.15 18.55
CA LEU A 63 8.45 3.43 17.13
C LEU A 63 7.31 2.94 16.25
N ARG A 64 6.81 1.72 16.48
CA ARG A 64 5.66 1.17 15.74
C ARG A 64 4.43 2.06 15.89
N GLN A 65 4.10 2.49 17.11
CA GLN A 65 2.94 3.35 17.36
C GLN A 65 3.11 4.74 16.72
N PHE A 66 4.32 5.30 16.82
CA PHE A 66 4.63 6.60 16.23
C PHE A 66 4.52 6.59 14.70
N LEU A 67 4.99 5.51 14.04
CA LEU A 67 4.97 5.38 12.58
C LEU A 67 3.61 4.94 12.01
N LEU A 68 2.74 4.31 12.81
CA LEU A 68 1.46 3.79 12.34
C LEU A 68 0.59 4.86 11.71
N LEU A 69 0.43 6.02 12.38
CA LEU A 69 -0.41 7.10 11.88
C LEU A 69 0.17 7.76 10.61
N PRO A 70 1.44 8.21 10.57
CA PRO A 70 2.03 8.77 9.37
C PRO A 70 1.96 7.84 8.16
N LEU A 71 2.27 6.55 8.35
CA LEU A 71 2.17 5.56 7.27
C LEU A 71 0.73 5.32 6.84
N GLY A 72 -0.22 5.32 7.78
CA GLY A 72 -1.65 5.25 7.48
C GLY A 72 -2.11 6.41 6.59
N PHE A 73 -1.76 7.65 6.96
CA PHE A 73 -2.07 8.84 6.15
C PHE A 73 -1.45 8.75 4.75
N LEU A 74 -0.18 8.35 4.66
CA LEU A 74 0.53 8.19 3.40
C LEU A 74 -0.10 7.10 2.53
N GLY A 75 -0.48 5.97 3.12
CA GLY A 75 -1.17 4.87 2.44
C GLY A 75 -2.53 5.30 1.88
N VAL A 76 -3.31 6.05 2.67
CA VAL A 76 -4.59 6.62 2.22
C VAL A 76 -4.37 7.61 1.09
N ALA A 77 -3.42 8.54 1.22
CA ALA A 77 -3.12 9.54 0.19
C ALA A 77 -2.71 8.89 -1.14
N ILE A 78 -1.84 7.88 -1.11
CA ILE A 78 -1.43 7.13 -2.31
C ILE A 78 -2.62 6.39 -2.93
N THR A 79 -3.46 5.76 -2.09
CA THR A 79 -4.56 4.92 -2.61
C THR A 79 -5.68 5.78 -3.19
N ILE A 80 -6.09 6.85 -2.51
CA ILE A 80 -7.12 7.77 -3.00
C ILE A 80 -6.60 8.55 -4.21
N GLY A 81 -5.43 9.17 -4.11
CA GLY A 81 -4.86 9.94 -5.23
C GLY A 81 -4.59 9.07 -6.45
N GLY A 82 -4.17 7.82 -6.25
CA GLY A 82 -4.03 6.84 -7.33
C GLY A 82 -5.36 6.47 -7.98
N ALA A 83 -6.41 6.24 -7.18
CA ALA A 83 -7.74 5.91 -7.69
C ALA A 83 -8.36 7.07 -8.47
N GLU A 84 -8.21 8.30 -7.96
CA GLU A 84 -8.65 9.52 -8.63
C GLU A 84 -7.91 9.72 -9.96
N TYR A 85 -6.58 9.62 -9.96
CA TYR A 85 -5.78 9.67 -11.18
C TYR A 85 -6.21 8.61 -12.20
N HIS A 86 -6.47 7.38 -11.74
CA HIS A 86 -6.92 6.29 -12.61
C HIS A 86 -8.31 6.54 -13.19
N ARG A 87 -9.21 7.17 -12.42
CA ARG A 87 -10.54 7.58 -12.91
C ARG A 87 -10.43 8.65 -13.99
N GLU A 88 -9.60 9.67 -13.80
CA GLU A 88 -9.39 10.74 -14.78
C GLU A 88 -8.71 10.23 -16.06
N HIS A 89 -7.79 9.27 -15.92
CA HIS A 89 -7.01 8.70 -17.03
C HIS A 89 -7.45 7.26 -17.31
N PHE A 90 -8.75 6.99 -17.21
CA PHE A 90 -9.29 5.64 -17.32
C PHE A 90 -8.96 5.00 -18.67
N ASN A 91 -8.61 3.71 -18.64
CA ASN A 91 -8.24 2.93 -19.82
C ASN A 91 -7.03 3.48 -20.61
N THR A 92 -6.11 4.14 -19.93
CA THR A 92 -4.81 4.55 -20.52
C THR A 92 -3.68 3.67 -20.00
N ARG A 93 -2.63 3.47 -20.80
CA ARG A 93 -1.47 2.68 -20.37
C ARG A 93 -0.80 3.25 -19.12
N GLN A 94 -0.83 4.57 -18.96
CA GLN A 94 -0.19 5.26 -17.83
C GLN A 94 -0.89 4.95 -16.51
N SER A 95 -2.23 4.97 -16.47
CA SER A 95 -2.99 4.68 -15.25
C SER A 95 -2.85 3.22 -14.80
N TRP A 96 -2.83 2.28 -15.74
CA TRP A 96 -2.54 0.86 -15.45
C TRP A 96 -1.10 0.62 -15.00
N ARG A 97 -0.13 1.38 -15.53
CA ARG A 97 1.27 1.28 -15.09
C ARG A 97 1.46 1.82 -13.68
N LEU A 98 0.78 2.90 -13.32
CA LEU A 98 0.77 3.42 -11.95
C LEU A 98 0.20 2.36 -11.00
N PHE A 99 -0.96 1.79 -11.34
CA PHE A 99 -1.59 0.74 -10.55
C PHE A 99 -0.67 -0.48 -10.34
N ALA A 100 -0.05 -0.98 -11.40
CA ALA A 100 0.88 -2.12 -11.32
C ALA A 100 2.10 -1.81 -10.43
N ARG A 101 2.60 -0.57 -10.44
CA ARG A 101 3.68 -0.15 -9.54
C ARG A 101 3.23 -0.13 -8.09
N THR A 102 2.02 0.39 -7.81
CA THR A 102 1.45 0.38 -6.46
C THR A 102 1.32 -1.04 -5.93
N LEU A 103 0.75 -1.95 -6.72
CA LEU A 103 0.68 -3.37 -6.34
C LEU A 103 2.07 -3.99 -6.15
N GLY A 104 3.02 -3.70 -7.04
CA GLY A 104 4.38 -4.22 -6.92
C GLY A 104 5.07 -3.80 -5.61
N VAL A 105 4.88 -2.55 -5.19
CA VAL A 105 5.38 -2.06 -3.90
C VAL A 105 4.68 -2.77 -2.74
N GLN A 106 3.35 -2.88 -2.76
CA GLN A 106 2.60 -3.58 -1.72
C GLN A 106 3.03 -5.04 -1.59
N LEU A 107 3.12 -5.76 -2.70
CA LEU A 107 3.58 -7.15 -2.70
C LEU A 107 5.03 -7.27 -2.22
N GLY A 108 5.91 -6.35 -2.61
CA GLY A 108 7.28 -6.31 -2.12
C GLY A 108 7.36 -6.15 -0.60
N LEU A 109 6.58 -5.22 -0.03
CA LEU A 109 6.47 -5.03 1.41
C LEU A 109 5.92 -6.25 2.12
N LEU A 110 4.92 -6.91 1.52
CA LEU A 110 4.35 -8.13 2.08
C LEU A 110 5.32 -9.30 2.08
N LEU A 111 6.05 -9.48 0.98
CA LEU A 111 7.08 -10.50 0.87
C LEU A 111 8.21 -10.25 1.88
N LEU A 112 8.62 -9.01 2.07
CA LEU A 112 9.68 -8.68 3.04
C LEU A 112 9.37 -9.22 4.44
N GLY A 113 8.14 -9.06 4.93
CA GLY A 113 7.80 -9.59 6.26
C GLY A 113 7.52 -11.09 6.34
N VAL A 114 7.46 -11.79 5.21
CA VAL A 114 7.52 -13.25 5.18
C VAL A 114 8.95 -13.74 5.40
N PHE A 115 9.94 -13.01 4.88
CA PHE A 115 11.35 -13.42 4.90
C PHE A 115 12.19 -12.84 6.05
N ILE A 116 11.72 -11.75 6.65
CA ILE A 116 12.35 -11.05 7.80
C ILE A 116 11.40 -11.18 8.98
#